data_AF-A0A6M0FTE2-F1
#
_entry.id   AF-A0A6M0FTE2-F1
#
_cell.length_a   1.000
_cell.length_b   1.000
_cell.length_c   1.000
_cell.angle_alpha   90.00
_cell.angle_beta   90.00
_cell.angle_gamma   90.00
#
_symmetry.space_group_name_H-M   'P 1'
#
loop_
_entity.id
_entity.type
_entity.pdbx_description
1 polymer ?
#
loop_
_entity_poly.entity_id
_entity_poly.type
_entity_poly.pdbx_seq_one_letter_code
_entity_poly.pdbx_strand_id
1 'polypeptide(L)'
;MEIFQKVISILAFLSIGFSLTEVYLTVNPIWKRKHERVVAESISVSANLVSLIPGFVFGLNFLLQGEYVGLIDTVLFAGLAVFYIVVGMSLWVEGERKKGLWTLIKQTLNFERKEAGDLAKSFFKPSGAQKIISILGQLAMIDEVIDPREKQFIQSFVDNWNINYSVDDNLRIDKTTNAAVNLIQLRNDVTDYLATSPPQKQVSELKDITQVLINIDQEVSEQEKLIMGELDGLFSAYIAQEPNAARYHVIVVPQNERQVQVIMTSLPELTRYEVAEGIAYNSDPFYSKEYADVISDGYRSLNLFSIVTFSLPQ
;
A
#
# COMPACT_ATOMS: atom_id res chain seq x y z
N MET A 1 12.69 3.12 -56.18
CA MET A 1 12.26 2.04 -55.26
C MET A 1 13.43 1.53 -54.43
N GLU A 2 14.58 1.20 -55.05
CA GLU A 2 15.77 0.70 -54.34
C GLU A 2 16.38 1.69 -53.33
N ILE A 3 16.50 2.97 -53.68
CA ILE A 3 17.04 4.00 -52.76
C ILE A 3 16.16 4.11 -51.50
N PHE A 4 14.84 4.07 -51.68
CA PHE A 4 13.87 4.12 -50.58
C PHE A 4 13.99 2.91 -49.66
N GLN A 5 14.08 1.69 -50.21
CA GLN A 5 14.31 0.47 -49.43
C GLN A 5 15.63 0.51 -48.67
N LYS A 6 16.69 1.03 -49.30
CA LYS A 6 18.01 1.17 -48.66
C LYS A 6 17.99 2.17 -47.51
N VAL A 7 17.28 3.30 -47.66
CA VAL A 7 17.07 4.28 -46.59
C VAL A 7 16.29 3.65 -45.44
N ILE A 8 15.18 2.95 -45.71
CA ILE A 8 14.40 2.26 -44.67
C ILE A 8 15.24 1.21 -43.94
N SER A 9 16.05 0.42 -44.65
CA SER A 9 16.91 -0.60 -44.04
C SER A 9 17.95 0.00 -43.09
N ILE A 10 18.55 1.15 -43.45
CA ILE A 10 19.48 1.88 -42.58
C ILE A 10 18.74 2.42 -41.34
N LEU A 11 17.54 2.99 -41.53
CA LEU A 11 16.73 3.48 -40.41
C LEU A 11 16.31 2.36 -39.46
N ALA A 12 15.93 1.20 -39.99
CA ALA A 12 15.60 0.01 -39.20
C ALA A 12 16.81 -0.52 -38.44
N PHE A 13 18.01 -0.46 -39.01
CA PHE A 13 19.22 -0.82 -38.28
C PHE A 13 19.54 0.19 -37.16
N LEU A 14 19.38 1.48 -37.43
CA LEU A 14 19.58 2.53 -36.43
C LEU A 14 18.55 2.48 -35.29
N SER A 15 17.32 2.00 -35.55
CA SER A 15 16.30 1.88 -34.51
C SER A 15 16.73 0.95 -33.37
N ILE A 16 17.56 -0.07 -33.64
CA ILE A 16 18.13 -0.94 -32.60
C ILE A 16 18.92 -0.11 -31.56
N GLY A 17 19.67 0.90 -32.00
CA GLY A 17 20.40 1.78 -31.09
C GLY A 17 19.48 2.61 -30.19
N PHE A 18 18.33 3.04 -30.73
CA PHE A 18 17.30 3.70 -29.95
C PHE A 18 16.63 2.75 -28.97
N SER A 19 16.26 1.53 -29.38
CA SER A 19 15.69 0.50 -28.50
C SER A 19 16.64 0.15 -27.35
N LEU A 20 17.94 -0.01 -27.62
CA LEU A 20 18.95 -0.23 -26.58
C LEU A 20 19.02 0.93 -25.58
N THR A 21 18.96 2.16 -26.09
CA THR A 21 18.97 3.36 -25.25
C THR A 21 17.71 3.43 -24.39
N GLU A 22 16.54 3.14 -24.96
CA GLU A 22 15.27 3.08 -24.26
C GLU A 22 15.29 2.04 -23.14
N VAL A 23 15.72 0.81 -23.45
CA VAL A 23 15.87 -0.26 -22.45
C VAL A 23 16.79 0.19 -21.33
N TYR A 24 17.94 0.79 -21.63
CA TYR A 24 18.86 1.29 -20.60
C TYR A 24 18.23 2.38 -19.72
N LEU A 25 17.62 3.39 -20.33
CA LEU A 25 17.01 4.51 -19.60
C LEU A 25 15.82 4.07 -18.74
N THR A 26 15.12 3.02 -19.17
CA THR A 26 14.00 2.41 -18.45
C THR A 26 14.49 1.54 -17.28
N VAL A 27 15.52 0.72 -17.50
CA VAL A 27 16.07 -0.19 -16.49
C VAL A 27 16.83 0.56 -15.40
N ASN A 28 17.62 1.56 -15.76
CA ASN A 28 18.59 2.20 -14.86
C ASN A 28 17.97 2.81 -13.57
N PRO A 29 16.85 3.57 -13.63
CA PRO A 29 16.18 4.08 -12.44
C PRO A 29 15.68 2.96 -11.52
N ILE A 30 15.07 1.94 -12.10
CA ILE A 30 14.47 0.81 -11.37
C ILE A 30 15.56 -0.04 -10.72
N TRP A 31 16.66 -0.29 -11.44
CA TRP A 31 17.78 -1.05 -10.91
C TRP A 31 18.42 -0.42 -9.66
N LYS A 32 18.49 0.91 -9.62
CA LYS A 32 19.00 1.66 -8.46
C LYS A 32 18.08 1.51 -7.24
N ARG A 33 16.76 1.40 -7.47
CA ARG A 33 15.73 1.41 -6.43
C ARG A 33 15.05 0.06 -6.18
N LYS A 34 15.51 -1.02 -6.82
CA LYS A 34 14.93 -2.39 -6.70
C LYS A 34 14.85 -2.96 -5.28
N HIS A 35 15.53 -2.34 -4.32
CA HIS A 35 15.49 -2.71 -2.91
C HIS A 35 14.31 -2.07 -2.17
N GLU A 36 13.72 -1.01 -2.72
CA GLU A 36 12.53 -0.34 -2.20
C GLU A 36 11.29 -1.18 -2.52
N ARG A 37 10.53 -1.52 -1.48
CA ARG A 37 9.33 -2.36 -1.62
C ARG A 37 8.30 -1.76 -2.56
N VAL A 38 8.07 -0.45 -2.46
CA VAL A 38 7.15 0.31 -3.33
C VAL A 38 7.50 0.16 -4.82
N VAL A 39 8.79 0.09 -5.16
CA VAL A 39 9.22 -0.07 -6.56
C VAL A 39 8.93 -1.49 -7.05
N ALA A 40 9.21 -2.51 -6.24
CA ALA A 40 8.92 -3.89 -6.62
C ALA A 40 7.40 -4.13 -6.75
N GLU A 41 6.61 -3.64 -5.80
CA GLU A 41 5.14 -3.83 -5.80
C GLU A 41 4.43 -3.04 -6.91
N SER A 42 5.05 -1.98 -7.44
CA SER A 42 4.50 -1.22 -8.57
C SER A 42 4.57 -1.94 -9.93
N ILE A 43 5.34 -3.03 -10.02
CA ILE A 43 5.55 -3.74 -11.29
C ILE A 43 4.54 -4.89 -11.41
N SER A 44 3.71 -4.86 -12.45
CA SER A 44 2.85 -6.00 -12.75
C SER A 44 3.64 -7.17 -13.35
N VAL A 45 3.88 -8.20 -12.56
CA VAL A 45 4.52 -9.45 -12.99
C VAL A 45 3.65 -10.21 -13.99
N SER A 46 2.33 -10.20 -13.83
CA SER A 46 1.38 -10.89 -14.71
C SER A 46 1.33 -10.25 -16.09
N ALA A 47 1.29 -8.91 -16.18
CA ALA A 47 1.34 -8.21 -17.46
C ALA A 47 2.63 -8.54 -18.21
N ASN A 48 3.77 -8.56 -17.51
CA ASN A 48 5.06 -8.91 -18.12
C ASN A 48 5.11 -10.38 -18.54
N LEU A 49 4.57 -11.33 -17.75
CA LEU A 49 4.47 -12.74 -18.16
C LEU A 49 3.59 -12.94 -19.40
N VAL A 50 2.45 -12.25 -19.46
CA VAL A 50 1.57 -12.27 -20.63
C VAL A 50 2.29 -11.70 -21.85
N SER A 51 3.07 -10.63 -21.69
CA SER A 51 3.83 -9.99 -22.79
C SER A 51 4.90 -10.91 -23.42
N LEU A 52 5.41 -11.90 -22.67
CA LEU A 52 6.37 -12.87 -23.19
C LEU A 52 5.74 -13.81 -24.22
N ILE A 53 4.42 -14.05 -24.18
CA ILE A 53 3.73 -14.94 -25.13
C ILE A 53 3.77 -14.38 -26.55
N PRO A 54 3.27 -13.16 -26.85
CA PRO A 54 3.38 -12.59 -28.17
C PRO A 54 4.84 -12.34 -28.55
N GLY A 55 5.70 -11.92 -27.60
CA GLY A 55 7.14 -11.77 -27.87
C GLY A 55 7.79 -13.06 -28.35
N PHE A 56 7.44 -14.21 -27.75
CA PHE A 56 7.93 -15.51 -28.21
C PHE A 56 7.42 -15.87 -29.61
N VAL A 57 6.13 -15.66 -29.88
CA VAL A 57 5.52 -15.93 -31.20
C VAL A 57 6.14 -15.06 -32.28
N PHE A 58 6.27 -13.75 -32.04
CA PHE A 58 6.89 -12.83 -33.00
C PHE A 58 8.37 -13.11 -33.18
N GLY A 59 9.10 -13.42 -32.11
CA GLY A 59 10.51 -13.79 -32.18
C GLY A 59 10.74 -15.02 -33.06
N LEU A 60 9.91 -16.07 -32.91
CA LEU A 60 9.95 -17.22 -33.80
C LEU A 60 9.62 -16.85 -35.25
N ASN A 61 8.59 -16.03 -35.46
CA ASN A 61 8.22 -15.59 -36.80
C ASN A 61 9.37 -14.81 -37.47
N PHE A 62 9.98 -13.85 -36.79
CA PHE A 62 11.12 -13.09 -37.31
C PHE A 62 12.34 -13.96 -37.58
N LEU A 63 12.61 -14.94 -36.71
CA LEU A 63 13.68 -15.92 -36.93
C LEU A 63 13.45 -16.74 -38.21
N LEU A 64 12.22 -17.23 -38.41
CA LEU A 64 11.86 -18.03 -39.60
C LEU A 64 11.88 -17.21 -40.89
N GLN A 65 11.54 -15.92 -40.82
CA GLN A 65 11.55 -15.00 -41.97
C GLN A 65 12.92 -14.37 -42.24
N GLY A 66 13.92 -14.58 -41.37
CA GLY A 66 15.24 -13.95 -41.48
C GLY A 66 15.24 -12.45 -41.17
N GLU A 67 14.23 -11.95 -40.45
CA GLU A 67 14.09 -10.54 -40.09
C GLU A 67 14.88 -10.21 -38.81
N TYR A 68 16.20 -10.09 -38.95
CA TYR A 68 17.12 -9.94 -37.81
C TYR A 68 16.87 -8.69 -36.96
N VAL A 69 16.43 -7.58 -37.56
CA VAL A 69 16.15 -6.34 -36.81
C VAL A 69 14.98 -6.57 -35.85
N GLY A 70 13.85 -7.11 -36.35
CA GLY A 70 12.68 -7.41 -35.53
C GLY A 70 12.98 -8.47 -34.48
N LEU A 71 13.80 -9.48 -34.83
CA LEU A 71 14.25 -10.49 -33.87
C LEU A 71 15.05 -9.88 -32.71
N ILE A 72 16.04 -9.02 -33.01
CA ILE A 72 16.86 -8.36 -31.99
C ILE A 72 15.99 -7.50 -31.08
N ASP A 73 15.09 -6.70 -31.66
CA ASP A 73 14.19 -5.83 -30.89
C ASP A 73 13.28 -6.64 -29.97
N THR A 74 12.68 -7.71 -30.49
CA THR A 74 11.84 -8.62 -29.71
C THR A 74 12.59 -9.27 -28.56
N VAL A 75 13.85 -9.69 -28.79
CA VAL A 75 14.70 -10.28 -27.75
C VAL A 75 15.05 -9.24 -26.67
N LEU A 76 15.31 -7.99 -27.05
CA LEU A 76 15.58 -6.90 -26.10
C LEU A 76 14.38 -6.66 -25.19
N PHE A 77 13.18 -6.53 -25.75
CA PHE A 77 11.96 -6.30 -24.97
C PHE A 77 11.53 -7.53 -24.15
N ALA A 78 11.78 -8.75 -24.64
CA ALA A 78 11.60 -9.96 -23.84
C ALA A 78 12.56 -9.98 -22.63
N GLY A 79 13.82 -9.58 -22.83
CA GLY A 79 14.79 -9.41 -21.75
C GLY A 79 14.35 -8.35 -20.73
N LEU A 80 13.77 -7.24 -21.21
CA LEU A 80 13.20 -6.20 -20.36
C LEU A 80 12.01 -6.71 -19.53
N ALA A 81 11.10 -7.48 -20.14
CA ALA A 81 9.98 -8.10 -19.43
C ALA A 81 10.47 -9.08 -18.35
N VAL A 82 11.49 -9.90 -18.65
CA VAL A 82 12.12 -10.79 -17.66
C VAL A 82 12.73 -9.98 -16.51
N PHE A 83 13.42 -8.88 -16.81
CA PHE A 83 13.95 -7.97 -15.80
C PHE A 83 12.85 -7.45 -14.87
N TYR A 84 11.72 -7.00 -15.42
CA TYR A 84 10.59 -6.52 -14.64
C TYR A 84 9.97 -7.59 -13.75
N ILE A 85 9.72 -8.79 -14.28
CA ILE A 85 9.23 -9.94 -13.50
C ILE A 85 10.15 -10.18 -12.30
N VAL A 86 11.45 -10.17 -12.57
CA VAL A 86 12.49 -10.42 -11.58
C VAL A 86 12.50 -9.36 -10.48
N VAL A 87 12.38 -8.08 -10.80
CA VAL A 87 12.26 -7.00 -9.81
C VAL A 87 10.92 -7.07 -9.07
N GLY A 88 9.80 -7.29 -9.77
CA GLY A 88 8.44 -7.34 -9.19
C GLY A 88 8.23 -8.50 -8.21
N MET A 89 9.00 -9.58 -8.35
CA MET A 89 9.06 -10.66 -7.35
C MET A 89 9.70 -10.26 -6.01
N SER A 90 10.13 -9.00 -5.84
CA SER A 90 10.68 -8.47 -4.59
C SER A 90 11.94 -9.19 -4.08
N LEU A 91 12.71 -9.82 -4.98
CA LEU A 91 13.89 -10.62 -4.64
C LEU A 91 14.99 -9.82 -3.90
N TRP A 92 15.02 -8.51 -4.09
CA TRP A 92 16.04 -7.61 -3.55
C TRP A 92 15.60 -6.82 -2.31
N VAL A 93 14.32 -6.91 -1.95
CA VAL A 93 13.69 -6.21 -0.81
C VAL A 93 14.11 -6.88 0.50
N GLU A 94 14.42 -6.07 1.52
CA GLU A 94 14.81 -6.59 2.84
C GLU A 94 13.63 -7.31 3.53
N GLY A 95 13.90 -8.45 4.18
CA GLY A 95 12.87 -9.33 4.76
C GLY A 95 12.38 -10.45 3.83
N GLU A 96 12.37 -10.23 2.52
CA GLU A 96 11.90 -11.19 1.51
C GLU A 96 13.00 -12.13 0.98
N ARG A 97 14.28 -11.76 1.16
CA ARG A 97 15.46 -12.50 0.65
C ARG A 97 15.61 -13.95 1.12
N LYS A 98 14.91 -14.34 2.20
CA LYS A 98 14.94 -15.71 2.75
C LYS A 98 13.88 -16.63 2.14
N LYS A 99 12.93 -16.10 1.35
CA LYS A 99 11.87 -16.88 0.72
C LYS A 99 12.38 -17.51 -0.59
N GLY A 100 11.88 -18.70 -0.92
CA GLY A 100 12.25 -19.38 -2.17
C GLY A 100 11.65 -18.68 -3.39
N LEU A 101 12.34 -18.74 -4.54
CA LEU A 101 11.88 -18.17 -5.83
C LEU A 101 10.44 -18.57 -6.16
N TRP A 102 10.09 -19.84 -5.97
CA TRP A 102 8.73 -20.35 -6.19
C TRP A 102 7.69 -19.79 -5.21
N THR A 103 8.10 -19.47 -3.97
CA THR A 103 7.22 -18.85 -2.97
C THR A 103 6.92 -17.41 -3.35
N LEU A 104 7.92 -16.66 -3.83
CA LEU A 104 7.77 -15.28 -4.28
C LEU A 104 6.93 -15.19 -5.56
N ILE A 105 7.19 -16.05 -6.55
CA ILE A 105 6.35 -16.18 -7.76
C ILE A 105 4.89 -16.42 -7.38
N LYS A 106 4.63 -17.39 -6.48
CA LYS A 106 3.26 -17.71 -6.06
C LYS A 106 2.62 -16.58 -5.26
N GLN A 107 3.38 -15.86 -4.44
CA GLN A 107 2.88 -14.70 -3.70
C GLN A 107 2.49 -13.58 -4.66
N THR A 108 3.40 -13.12 -5.52
CA THR A 108 3.14 -12.02 -6.46
C THR A 108 2.03 -12.37 -7.46
N LEU A 109 2.03 -13.59 -8.01
CA LEU A 109 0.94 -14.04 -8.89
C LEU A 109 -0.38 -14.21 -8.17
N ASN A 110 -0.40 -14.63 -6.90
CA ASN A 110 -1.64 -14.67 -6.12
C ASN A 110 -2.14 -13.25 -5.82
N PHE A 111 -1.27 -12.27 -5.57
CA PHE A 111 -1.67 -10.88 -5.38
C PHE A 111 -2.30 -10.30 -6.66
N GLU A 112 -1.76 -10.62 -7.84
CA GLU A 112 -2.32 -10.15 -9.12
C GLU A 112 -3.53 -10.96 -9.62
N ARG A 113 -3.57 -12.27 -9.34
CA ARG A 113 -4.69 -13.17 -9.74
C ARG A 113 -5.90 -13.04 -8.83
N LYS A 114 -5.73 -12.53 -7.61
CA LYS A 114 -6.82 -12.21 -6.71
C LYS A 114 -7.52 -10.93 -7.20
N GLU A 115 -8.24 -11.04 -8.31
CA GLU A 115 -9.39 -10.18 -8.55
C GLU A 115 -10.24 -10.18 -7.27
N ALA A 116 -10.58 -8.98 -6.82
CA ALA A 116 -11.45 -8.64 -5.71
C ALA A 116 -12.42 -9.75 -5.20
N GLY A 117 -13.13 -10.42 -6.11
CA GLY A 117 -14.14 -11.43 -5.79
C GLY A 117 -13.61 -12.80 -5.29
N ASP A 118 -12.39 -13.21 -5.62
CA ASP A 118 -11.80 -14.49 -5.16
C ASP A 118 -11.19 -14.37 -3.75
N LEU A 119 -10.76 -13.18 -3.36
CA LEU A 119 -10.34 -12.87 -1.99
C LEU A 119 -11.46 -13.10 -0.98
N ALA A 120 -12.65 -12.58 -1.27
CA ALA A 120 -13.81 -12.74 -0.39
C ALA A 120 -14.27 -14.20 -0.24
N LYS A 121 -14.07 -15.04 -1.25
CA LYS A 121 -14.34 -16.49 -1.17
C LYS A 121 -13.25 -17.27 -0.45
N SER A 122 -11.99 -16.86 -0.60
CA SER A 122 -10.83 -17.54 0.00
C SER A 122 -10.59 -17.16 1.46
N PHE A 123 -11.01 -15.97 1.88
CA PHE A 123 -10.97 -15.51 3.26
C PHE A 123 -12.18 -16.03 4.03
N PHE A 124 -11.93 -16.99 4.92
CA PHE A 124 -12.97 -17.58 5.77
C PHE A 124 -13.59 -16.51 6.66
N LYS A 125 -14.92 -16.57 6.85
CA LYS A 125 -15.65 -15.67 7.76
C LYS A 125 -15.01 -15.70 9.16
N PRO A 126 -14.39 -14.60 9.62
CA PRO A 126 -13.73 -14.58 10.91
C PRO A 126 -14.71 -14.28 12.06
N SER A 127 -14.26 -14.53 13.29
CA SER A 127 -14.99 -14.21 14.53
C SER A 127 -15.22 -12.71 14.76
N GLY A 128 -14.69 -11.83 13.90
CA GLY A 128 -14.86 -10.37 13.93
C GLY A 128 -15.27 -9.76 12.59
N ALA A 129 -15.98 -10.53 11.74
CA ALA A 129 -16.26 -10.14 10.35
C ALA A 129 -16.91 -8.74 10.21
N GLN A 130 -17.80 -8.36 11.13
CA GLN A 130 -18.44 -7.03 11.10
C GLN A 130 -17.46 -5.89 11.40
N LYS A 131 -16.50 -6.09 12.32
CA LYS A 131 -15.41 -5.12 12.59
C LYS A 131 -14.53 -4.94 11.36
N ILE A 132 -14.20 -6.04 10.68
CA ILE A 132 -13.41 -6.00 9.45
C ILE A 132 -14.13 -5.22 8.35
N ILE A 133 -15.42 -5.47 8.13
CA ILE A 133 -16.19 -4.70 7.14
C ILE A 133 -16.23 -3.21 7.49
N SER A 134 -16.33 -2.86 8.77
CA SER A 134 -16.28 -1.46 9.20
C SER A 134 -14.92 -0.82 8.94
N ILE A 135 -13.82 -1.51 9.24
CA ILE A 135 -12.45 -1.07 8.94
C ILE A 135 -12.26 -0.84 7.43
N LEU A 136 -12.68 -1.80 6.60
CA LEU A 136 -12.60 -1.67 5.14
C LEU A 136 -13.45 -0.50 4.63
N GLY A 137 -14.64 -0.32 5.22
CA GLY A 137 -15.51 0.80 4.88
C GLY A 137 -14.93 2.16 5.21
N GLN A 138 -14.31 2.29 6.38
CA GLN A 138 -13.62 3.53 6.77
C GLN A 138 -12.39 3.80 5.92
N LEU A 139 -11.66 2.75 5.53
CA LEU A 139 -10.50 2.88 4.67
C LEU A 139 -10.88 3.41 3.28
N ALA A 140 -11.92 2.84 2.66
CA ALA A 140 -12.46 3.28 1.37
C ALA A 140 -13.17 4.66 1.41
N MET A 141 -13.25 5.29 2.58
CA MET A 141 -13.87 6.60 2.76
C MET A 141 -12.88 7.64 3.27
N ILE A 142 -11.60 7.31 3.34
CA ILE A 142 -10.59 8.16 3.99
C ILE A 142 -10.37 9.48 3.24
N ASP A 143 -10.57 9.48 1.93
CA ASP A 143 -10.47 10.64 1.04
C ASP A 143 -11.85 11.31 0.78
N GLU A 144 -12.89 10.89 1.51
CA GLU A 144 -14.29 11.34 1.40
C GLU A 144 -14.99 10.97 0.07
N VAL A 145 -14.37 10.15 -0.79
CA VAL A 145 -14.92 9.74 -2.09
C VAL A 145 -14.75 8.24 -2.30
N ILE A 146 -15.84 7.47 -2.17
CA ILE A 146 -15.78 6.03 -2.48
C ILE A 146 -15.96 5.77 -3.98
N ASP A 147 -15.02 5.02 -4.57
CA ASP A 147 -15.14 4.52 -5.95
C ASP A 147 -16.15 3.34 -6.00
N PRO A 148 -16.98 3.23 -7.06
CA PRO A 148 -17.88 2.08 -7.23
C PRO A 148 -17.19 0.71 -7.14
N ARG A 149 -15.91 0.60 -7.53
CA ARG A 149 -15.09 -0.63 -7.48
C ARG A 149 -14.75 -1.00 -6.04
N GLU A 150 -14.36 -0.04 -5.20
CA GLU A 150 -14.11 -0.25 -3.77
C GLU A 150 -15.37 -0.73 -3.05
N LYS A 151 -16.49 -0.05 -3.33
CA LYS A 151 -17.80 -0.43 -2.80
C LYS A 151 -18.17 -1.85 -3.21
N GLN A 152 -18.00 -2.20 -4.49
CA GLN A 152 -18.27 -3.54 -4.99
C GLN A 152 -17.34 -4.59 -4.34
N PHE A 153 -16.08 -4.24 -4.10
CA PHE A 153 -15.14 -5.11 -3.41
C PHE A 153 -15.57 -5.41 -1.98
N ILE A 154 -15.91 -4.38 -1.19
CA ILE A 154 -16.41 -4.55 0.18
C ILE A 154 -17.71 -5.36 0.18
N GLN A 155 -18.63 -5.06 -0.75
CA GLN A 155 -19.89 -5.79 -0.87
C GLN A 155 -19.68 -7.29 -1.10
N SER A 156 -18.64 -7.68 -1.85
CA SER A 156 -18.32 -9.09 -2.07
C SER A 156 -18.02 -9.86 -0.79
N PHE A 157 -17.44 -9.21 0.23
CA PHE A 157 -17.21 -9.83 1.54
C PHE A 157 -18.48 -9.89 2.38
N VAL A 158 -19.31 -8.85 2.34
CA VAL A 158 -20.62 -8.81 3.01
C VAL A 158 -21.50 -9.97 2.52
N ASP A 159 -21.58 -10.14 1.20
CA ASP A 159 -22.38 -11.18 0.56
C ASP A 159 -21.84 -12.57 0.89
N ASN A 160 -20.52 -12.78 0.73
CA ASN A 160 -19.90 -14.09 0.98
C ASN A 160 -19.95 -14.50 2.46
N TRP A 161 -19.85 -13.54 3.39
CA TRP A 161 -19.94 -13.83 4.83
C TRP A 161 -21.37 -13.81 5.36
N ASN A 162 -22.36 -13.52 4.50
CA ASN A 162 -23.77 -13.39 4.82
C ASN A 162 -23.97 -12.51 6.08
N ILE A 163 -23.39 -11.31 6.04
CA ILE A 163 -23.49 -10.33 7.14
C ILE A 163 -24.68 -9.43 6.83
N ASN A 164 -25.52 -9.20 7.84
CA ASN A 164 -26.56 -8.18 7.76
C ASN A 164 -25.91 -6.79 7.92
N TYR A 165 -25.22 -6.33 6.87
CA TYR A 165 -24.55 -5.05 6.80
C TYR A 165 -24.92 -4.37 5.49
N SER A 166 -25.59 -3.23 5.57
CA SER A 166 -25.84 -2.39 4.40
C SER A 166 -24.65 -1.46 4.21
N VAL A 167 -23.87 -1.70 3.16
CA VAL A 167 -22.73 -0.84 2.78
C VAL A 167 -23.22 0.58 2.51
N ASP A 168 -24.39 0.73 1.88
CA ASP A 168 -25.00 2.03 1.59
C ASP A 168 -25.45 2.82 2.82
N ASP A 169 -25.87 2.15 3.90
CA ASP A 169 -26.36 2.83 5.10
C ASP A 169 -25.25 3.12 6.13
N ASN A 170 -24.22 2.29 6.18
CA ASN A 170 -23.14 2.40 7.18
C ASN A 170 -21.91 3.16 6.69
N LEU A 171 -21.76 3.39 5.38
CA LEU A 171 -20.71 4.26 4.83
C LEU A 171 -21.11 5.75 4.78
N ARG A 172 -22.29 6.11 5.30
CA ARG A 172 -22.74 7.50 5.39
C ARG A 172 -22.15 8.15 6.64
N ILE A 173 -20.92 8.63 6.54
CA ILE A 173 -20.31 9.43 7.60
C ILE A 173 -20.68 10.90 7.38
N ASP A 174 -20.97 11.58 8.50
CA ASP A 174 -21.17 13.03 8.56
C ASP A 174 -19.98 13.77 7.93
N LYS A 175 -20.23 14.43 6.78
CA LYS A 175 -19.30 15.31 6.04
C LYS A 175 -18.74 16.49 6.84
N THR A 176 -19.06 16.58 8.13
CA THR A 176 -18.63 17.64 9.04
C THR A 176 -17.41 17.27 9.88
N THR A 177 -16.92 16.03 9.75
CA THR A 177 -15.82 15.50 10.57
C THR A 177 -14.46 15.74 9.89
N ASN A 178 -13.51 16.34 10.60
CA ASN A 178 -12.16 16.63 10.11
C ASN A 178 -11.43 15.32 9.68
N ALA A 179 -10.73 15.32 8.53
CA ALA A 179 -9.96 14.18 8.02
C ALA A 179 -9.03 13.54 9.07
N ALA A 180 -8.43 14.35 9.96
CA ALA A 180 -7.59 13.84 11.05
C ALA A 180 -8.36 12.95 12.04
N VAL A 181 -9.64 13.25 12.30
CA VAL A 181 -10.50 12.46 13.19
C VAL A 181 -10.86 11.12 12.55
N ASN A 182 -11.11 11.08 11.23
CA ASN A 182 -11.36 9.85 10.49
C ASN A 182 -10.13 8.91 10.54
N LEU A 183 -8.92 9.48 10.37
CA LEU A 183 -7.65 8.73 10.48
C LEU A 183 -7.42 8.14 11.88
N ILE A 184 -7.79 8.87 12.94
CA ILE A 184 -7.70 8.38 14.33
C ILE A 184 -8.69 7.25 14.56
N GLN A 185 -9.94 7.42 14.10
CA GLN A 185 -10.99 6.44 14.29
C GLN A 185 -10.66 5.10 13.62
N LEU A 186 -10.20 5.14 12.37
CA LEU A 186 -9.76 3.94 11.65
C LEU A 186 -8.61 3.21 12.37
N ARG A 187 -7.61 3.96 12.86
CA ARG A 187 -6.52 3.38 13.64
C ARG A 187 -7.02 2.71 14.93
N ASN A 188 -7.94 3.36 15.63
CA ASN A 188 -8.52 2.83 16.87
C ASN A 188 -9.33 1.57 16.60
N ASP A 189 -10.14 1.53 15.54
CA ASP A 189 -10.93 0.34 15.20
C ASP A 189 -10.05 -0.86 14.81
N VAL A 190 -8.93 -0.60 14.12
CA VAL A 190 -7.91 -1.64 13.86
C VAL A 190 -7.27 -2.10 15.16
N THR A 191 -6.89 -1.19 16.05
CA THR A 191 -6.29 -1.51 17.35
C THR A 191 -7.24 -2.35 18.21
N ASP A 192 -8.51 -1.97 18.28
CA ASP A 192 -9.58 -2.68 18.98
C ASP A 192 -9.86 -4.06 18.38
N TYR A 193 -9.72 -4.21 17.07
CA TYR A 193 -9.80 -5.51 16.42
C TYR A 193 -8.61 -6.39 16.80
N LEU A 194 -7.38 -5.86 16.77
CA LEU A 194 -6.18 -6.60 17.18
C LEU A 194 -6.19 -6.97 18.67
N ALA A 195 -6.79 -6.14 19.52
CA ALA A 195 -6.99 -6.42 20.95
C ALA A 195 -7.88 -7.64 21.20
N THR A 196 -8.73 -8.04 20.24
CA THR A 196 -9.50 -9.30 20.32
C THR A 196 -8.65 -10.56 20.14
N SER A 197 -7.34 -10.40 19.95
CA SER A 197 -6.37 -11.47 19.72
C SER A 197 -6.71 -12.39 18.52
N PRO A 198 -6.99 -11.84 17.33
CA PRO A 198 -7.26 -12.66 16.14
C PRO A 198 -6.04 -13.51 15.74
N PRO A 199 -6.23 -14.69 15.12
CA PRO A 199 -5.10 -15.50 14.61
C PRO A 199 -4.19 -14.70 13.66
N GLN A 200 -2.88 -14.88 13.77
CA GLN A 200 -1.90 -14.14 12.93
C GLN A 200 -2.16 -14.27 11.43
N LYS A 201 -2.61 -15.46 10.99
CA LYS A 201 -2.99 -15.69 9.60
C LYS A 201 -4.12 -14.75 9.14
N GLN A 202 -5.12 -14.55 9.99
CA GLN A 202 -6.26 -13.65 9.72
C GLN A 202 -5.81 -12.19 9.64
N VAL A 203 -4.84 -11.79 10.46
CA VAL A 203 -4.27 -10.43 10.41
C VAL A 203 -3.42 -10.22 9.17
N SER A 204 -2.61 -11.22 8.78
CA SER A 204 -1.85 -11.19 7.53
C SER A 204 -2.78 -11.09 6.31
N GLU A 205 -3.86 -11.85 6.32
CA GLU A 205 -4.82 -11.81 5.22
C GLU A 205 -5.62 -10.49 5.21
N LEU A 206 -5.95 -9.91 6.37
CA LEU A 206 -6.56 -8.58 6.45
C LEU A 206 -5.62 -7.50 5.90
N LYS A 207 -4.34 -7.55 6.25
CA LYS A 207 -3.29 -6.68 5.71
C LYS A 207 -3.25 -6.74 4.18
N ASP A 208 -3.33 -7.94 3.62
CA ASP A 208 -3.39 -8.15 2.17
C ASP A 208 -4.68 -7.54 1.57
N ILE A 209 -5.82 -7.72 2.24
CA ILE A 209 -7.11 -7.16 1.78
C ILE A 209 -7.09 -5.64 1.80
N THR A 210 -6.56 -5.00 2.86
CA THR A 210 -6.46 -3.53 2.93
C THR A 210 -5.56 -2.97 1.84
N GLN A 211 -4.47 -3.67 1.51
CA GLN A 211 -3.60 -3.28 0.39
C GLN A 211 -4.34 -3.37 -0.94
N VAL A 212 -5.10 -4.45 -1.17
CA VAL A 212 -5.88 -4.60 -2.42
C VAL A 212 -6.98 -3.55 -2.53
N LEU A 213 -7.66 -3.22 -1.43
CA LEU A 213 -8.71 -2.20 -1.42
C LEU A 213 -8.19 -0.86 -1.93
N ILE A 214 -7.09 -0.35 -1.37
CA ILE A 214 -6.51 0.95 -1.74
C ILE A 214 -6.00 0.99 -3.19
N ASN A 215 -5.59 -0.15 -3.76
CA ASN A 215 -5.06 -0.18 -5.12
C ASN A 215 -6.12 -0.53 -6.17
N ILE A 216 -7.37 -0.74 -5.77
CA ILE A 216 -8.40 -1.27 -6.67
C ILE A 216 -8.75 -0.27 -7.78
N ASP A 217 -8.68 1.01 -7.47
CA ASP A 217 -9.09 2.09 -8.34
C ASP A 217 -7.95 2.62 -9.23
N GLN A 218 -6.72 2.18 -8.94
CA GLN A 218 -5.43 2.56 -9.53
C GLN A 218 -4.95 3.99 -9.22
N GLU A 219 -5.59 4.68 -8.27
CA GLU A 219 -5.23 6.05 -7.86
C GLU A 219 -5.11 6.14 -6.33
N VAL A 220 -3.88 6.04 -5.80
CA VAL A 220 -3.68 6.15 -4.35
C VAL A 220 -3.53 7.61 -3.92
N SER A 221 -4.48 8.10 -3.13
CA SER A 221 -4.47 9.42 -2.51
C SER A 221 -3.35 9.57 -1.46
N GLU A 222 -3.04 10.82 -1.08
CA GLU A 222 -2.04 11.07 -0.03
C GLU A 222 -2.54 10.60 1.35
N GLN A 223 -3.84 10.70 1.61
CA GLN A 223 -4.50 10.23 2.83
C GLN A 223 -4.38 8.71 2.97
N GLU A 224 -4.59 7.97 1.89
CA GLU A 224 -4.45 6.51 1.85
C GLU A 224 -3.01 6.06 2.05
N LYS A 225 -2.03 6.72 1.42
CA LYS A 225 -0.60 6.42 1.65
C LYS A 225 -0.24 6.61 3.12
N LEU A 226 -0.71 7.72 3.70
CA LEU A 226 -0.44 8.09 5.07
C LEU A 226 -1.00 7.05 6.05
N ILE A 227 -2.28 6.69 5.91
CA ILE A 227 -2.90 5.70 6.81
C ILE A 227 -2.32 4.30 6.59
N MET A 228 -1.98 3.93 5.35
CA MET A 228 -1.40 2.62 5.05
C MET A 228 -0.07 2.42 5.75
N GLY A 229 0.78 3.45 5.83
CA GLY A 229 2.03 3.38 6.59
C GLY A 229 1.82 3.05 8.08
N GLU A 230 0.78 3.62 8.69
CA GLU A 230 0.42 3.33 10.09
C GLU A 230 -0.18 1.93 10.27
N LEU A 231 -1.11 1.53 9.38
CA LEU A 231 -1.74 0.21 9.44
C LEU A 231 -0.76 -0.93 9.15
N ASP A 232 0.16 -0.76 8.20
CA ASP A 232 1.21 -1.74 7.89
C ASP A 232 2.08 -1.99 9.12
N GLY A 233 2.40 -0.94 9.88
CA GLY A 233 3.11 -1.02 11.15
C GLY A 233 2.34 -1.81 12.20
N LEU A 234 1.06 -1.49 12.42
CA LEU A 234 0.18 -2.19 13.37
C LEU A 234 0.08 -3.69 13.06
N PHE A 235 -0.22 -4.04 11.80
CA PHE A 235 -0.33 -5.43 11.39
C PHE A 235 1.00 -6.17 11.53
N SER A 236 2.11 -5.55 11.10
CA SER A 236 3.43 -6.17 11.15
C SER A 236 3.90 -6.40 12.58
N ALA A 237 3.71 -5.44 13.48
CA ALA A 237 4.02 -5.58 14.90
C ALA A 237 3.22 -6.69 15.56
N TYR A 238 1.92 -6.79 15.25
CA TYR A 238 1.07 -7.86 15.74
C TYR A 238 1.50 -9.25 15.24
N ILE A 239 1.80 -9.38 13.95
CA ILE A 239 2.22 -10.64 13.33
C ILE A 239 3.60 -11.07 13.85
N ALA A 240 4.54 -10.13 13.96
CA ALA A 240 5.90 -10.39 14.46
C ALA A 240 5.94 -10.60 15.99
N GLN A 241 4.87 -10.22 16.71
CA GLN A 241 4.85 -10.13 18.18
C GLN A 241 5.95 -9.19 18.70
N GLU A 242 6.24 -8.12 17.96
CA GLU A 242 7.26 -7.12 18.28
C GLU A 242 6.59 -5.78 18.68
N PRO A 243 6.21 -5.59 19.95
CA PRO A 243 5.50 -4.39 20.40
C PRO A 243 6.34 -3.10 20.32
N ASN A 244 7.68 -3.21 20.26
CA ASN A 244 8.60 -2.06 20.26
C ASN A 244 8.96 -1.54 18.85
N ALA A 245 8.22 -1.93 17.81
CA ALA A 245 8.44 -1.42 16.47
C ALA A 245 7.88 0.02 16.29
N ALA A 246 6.86 0.40 17.07
CA ALA A 246 6.30 1.75 17.09
C ALA A 246 7.29 2.72 17.76
N ARG A 247 7.50 3.89 17.16
CA ARG A 247 8.60 4.80 17.53
C ARG A 247 8.19 6.25 17.63
N TYR A 248 7.13 6.69 16.96
CA TYR A 248 6.78 8.10 16.93
C TYR A 248 5.73 8.44 17.98
N HIS A 249 5.93 9.50 18.75
CA HIS A 249 4.94 9.99 19.71
C HIS A 249 4.60 11.44 19.38
N VAL A 250 3.34 11.80 19.59
CA VAL A 250 2.92 13.20 19.59
C VAL A 250 2.85 13.67 21.03
N ILE A 251 3.62 14.70 21.34
CA ILE A 251 3.61 15.36 22.64
C ILE A 251 2.80 16.63 22.52
N VAL A 252 1.90 16.86 23.46
CA VAL A 252 1.07 18.07 23.59
C VAL A 252 1.42 18.77 24.90
N VAL A 253 1.76 20.06 24.82
CA VAL A 253 2.13 20.87 25.99
C VAL A 253 1.12 22.02 26.16
N PRO A 254 0.18 21.92 27.11
CA PRO A 254 -0.75 23.01 27.38
C PRO A 254 -0.02 24.22 27.99
N GLN A 255 -0.42 25.40 27.55
CA GLN A 255 0.12 26.71 27.97
C GLN A 255 -0.78 27.39 29.01
N ASN A 256 -2.02 26.93 29.19
CA ASN A 256 -2.98 27.48 30.14
C ASN A 256 -4.03 26.44 30.55
N GLU A 257 -4.78 26.71 31.63
CA GLU A 257 -5.81 25.81 32.15
C GLU A 257 -6.94 25.51 31.16
N ARG A 258 -7.26 26.45 30.24
CA ARG A 258 -8.29 26.19 29.22
C ARG A 258 -7.85 25.10 28.25
N GLN A 259 -6.58 25.09 27.84
CA GLN A 259 -6.04 24.04 26.99
C GLN A 259 -6.00 22.68 27.70
N VAL A 260 -5.75 22.66 29.02
CA VAL A 260 -5.87 21.43 29.83
C VAL A 260 -7.31 20.89 29.77
N GLN A 261 -8.32 21.76 29.89
CA GLN A 261 -9.73 21.35 29.78
C GLN A 261 -10.08 20.84 28.37
N VAL A 262 -9.54 21.47 27.31
CA VAL A 262 -9.72 20.99 25.93
C VAL A 262 -9.14 19.59 25.75
N ILE A 263 -7.93 19.33 26.26
CA ILE A 263 -7.31 18.00 26.19
C ILE A 263 -8.17 16.97 26.93
N MET A 264 -8.58 17.26 28.17
CA MET A 264 -9.39 16.32 28.97
C MET A 264 -10.77 16.03 28.35
N THR A 265 -11.34 16.98 27.62
CA THR A 265 -12.68 16.84 27.04
C THR A 265 -12.64 16.23 25.64
N SER A 266 -11.68 16.64 24.81
CA SER A 266 -11.64 16.31 23.38
C SER A 266 -10.62 15.23 23.04
N LEU A 267 -9.60 15.00 23.89
CA LEU A 267 -8.49 14.07 23.65
C LEU A 267 -8.23 13.19 24.90
N PRO A 268 -9.24 12.45 25.39
CA PRO A 268 -9.13 11.64 26.61
C PRO A 268 -8.10 10.50 26.51
N GLU A 269 -7.69 10.13 25.29
CA GLU A 269 -6.69 9.11 25.01
C GLU A 269 -5.25 9.53 25.35
N LEU A 270 -4.99 10.84 25.52
CA LEU A 270 -3.65 11.31 25.82
C LEU A 270 -3.26 11.04 27.28
N THR A 271 -2.08 10.46 27.46
CA THR A 271 -1.53 10.16 28.78
C THR A 271 -0.83 11.38 29.36
N ARG A 272 -1.19 11.78 30.58
CA ARG A 272 -0.58 12.90 31.29
C ARG A 272 0.73 12.49 31.97
N TYR A 273 1.78 13.31 31.83
CA TYR A 273 3.03 13.15 32.57
C TYR A 273 3.61 14.52 32.99
N GLU A 274 4.48 14.51 34.00
CA GLU A 274 5.12 15.73 34.52
C GLU A 274 6.47 15.98 33.82
N VAL A 275 6.74 17.25 33.53
CA VAL A 275 8.01 17.73 32.95
C VAL A 275 8.59 18.83 33.83
N ALA A 276 9.88 19.14 33.65
CA ALA A 276 10.62 20.07 34.51
C ALA A 276 9.93 21.44 34.72
N GLU A 277 9.15 21.92 33.74
CA GLU A 277 8.42 23.20 33.82
C GLU A 277 6.90 23.05 33.64
N GLY A 278 6.30 21.92 34.07
CA GLY A 278 4.84 21.78 34.12
C GLY A 278 4.33 20.40 33.76
N ILE A 279 3.27 20.37 32.95
CA ILE A 279 2.54 19.16 32.58
C ILE A 279 2.59 19.01 31.06
N ALA A 280 2.87 17.81 30.59
CA ALA A 280 2.77 17.44 29.19
C ALA A 280 1.86 16.21 29.03
N TYR A 281 1.41 16.00 27.81
CA TYR A 281 0.58 14.88 27.42
C TYR A 281 1.23 14.17 26.24
N ASN A 282 1.17 12.84 26.19
CA ASN A 282 1.66 12.07 25.05
C ASN A 282 0.58 11.16 24.50
N SER A 283 0.62 10.97 23.19
CA SER A 283 -0.11 9.90 22.52
C SER A 283 0.55 8.54 22.76
N ASP A 284 -0.22 7.50 22.46
CA ASP A 284 0.34 6.18 22.15
C ASP A 284 1.33 6.27 20.97
N PRO A 285 2.27 5.32 20.87
CA PRO A 285 3.26 5.33 19.80
C PRO A 285 2.63 4.98 18.44
N PHE A 286 3.11 5.68 17.41
CA PHE A 286 2.80 5.52 16.00
C PHE A 286 3.95 4.86 15.25
N TYR A 287 3.62 4.19 14.15
CA TYR A 287 4.55 3.50 13.26
C TYR A 287 5.00 4.37 12.09
N SER A 288 4.15 5.30 11.64
CA SER A 288 4.50 6.28 10.61
C SER A 288 4.76 7.67 11.22
N LYS A 289 5.83 8.32 10.75
CA LYS A 289 6.12 9.70 11.12
C LYS A 289 5.10 10.65 10.48
N GLU A 290 4.78 10.41 9.22
CA GLU A 290 3.82 11.20 8.43
C GLU A 290 2.43 11.16 9.08
N TYR A 291 2.02 9.99 9.57
CA TYR A 291 0.80 9.85 10.38
C TYR A 291 0.88 10.69 11.66
N ALA A 292 1.96 10.55 12.43
CA ALA A 292 2.16 11.33 13.65
C ALA A 292 2.16 12.86 13.40
N ASP A 293 2.74 13.32 12.29
CA ASP A 293 2.76 14.72 11.90
C ASP A 293 1.33 15.24 11.61
N VAL A 294 0.49 14.48 10.92
CA VAL A 294 -0.92 14.85 10.69
C VAL A 294 -1.75 14.86 11.97
N ILE A 295 -1.53 13.91 12.88
CA ILE A 295 -2.16 13.93 14.20
C ILE A 295 -1.72 15.18 14.99
N SER A 296 -0.42 15.50 14.96
CA SER A 296 0.13 16.71 15.57
C SER A 296 -0.56 17.97 15.01
N ASP A 297 -0.74 18.05 13.69
CA ASP A 297 -1.44 19.17 13.05
C ASP A 297 -2.92 19.25 13.44
N GLY A 298 -3.60 18.11 13.58
CA GLY A 298 -4.95 18.03 14.11
C GLY A 298 -5.03 18.65 15.52
N TYR A 299 -4.09 18.32 16.40
CA TYR A 299 -4.03 18.95 17.74
C TYR A 299 -3.73 20.45 17.66
N ARG A 300 -2.88 20.90 16.72
CA ARG A 300 -2.61 22.33 16.50
C ARG A 300 -3.85 23.09 16.04
N SER A 301 -4.74 22.47 15.27
CA SER A 301 -6.02 23.09 14.88
C SER A 301 -6.94 23.37 16.07
N LEU A 302 -6.75 22.67 17.20
CA LEU A 302 -7.43 22.94 18.47
C LEU A 302 -6.73 24.03 19.31
N ASN A 303 -5.79 24.78 18.71
CA ASN A 303 -4.91 25.74 19.37
C ASN A 303 -4.04 25.12 20.49
N LEU A 304 -3.64 23.85 20.34
CA LEU A 304 -2.70 23.18 21.24
C LEU A 304 -1.29 23.20 20.65
N PHE A 305 -0.27 23.41 21.48
CA PHE A 305 1.11 23.21 21.05
C PHE A 305 1.41 21.72 21.04
N SER A 306 1.79 21.17 19.89
CA SER A 306 2.15 19.76 19.73
C SER A 306 3.41 19.57 18.88
N ILE A 307 4.18 18.53 19.17
CA ILE A 307 5.39 18.14 18.42
C ILE A 307 5.48 16.62 18.28
N VAL A 308 6.11 16.15 17.20
CA VAL A 308 6.42 14.74 16.98
C VAL A 308 7.83 14.43 17.47
N THR A 309 7.98 13.35 18.23
CA THR A 309 9.28 12.84 18.71
C THR A 309 9.43 11.35 18.42
N PHE A 310 10.66 10.87 18.31
CA PHE A 310 11.01 9.45 18.12
C PHE A 310 11.10 8.66 19.44
N SER A 311 11.05 9.34 20.58
CA SER A 311 11.04 8.72 21.89
C SER A 311 10.45 9.68 22.91
N LEU A 312 9.77 9.16 23.92
CA LEU A 312 9.34 9.99 25.04
C LEU A 312 10.57 10.63 25.72
N PRO A 313 10.52 11.93 26.04
CA PRO A 313 11.55 12.56 26.87
C PRO A 313 11.59 11.84 28.23
N GLN A 314 12.79 11.48 28.66
CA GLN A 314 13.04 10.91 30.00
C GLN A 314 12.93 11.98 31.08
#